data_AF-A0A529C4D3-F1
#
_entry.id   AF-A0A529C4D3-F1
#
_cell.length_a   1.000
_cell.length_b   1.000
_cell.length_c   1.000
_cell.angle_alpha   90.00
_cell.angle_beta   90.00
_cell.angle_gamma   90.00
#
_symmetry.space_group_name_H-M   'P 1'
#
loop_
_entity.id
_entity.type
_entity.pdbx_description
1 polymer ?
#
loop_
_entity_poly.entity_id
_entity_poly.type
_entity_poly.pdbx_seq_one_letter_code
_entity_poly.pdbx_strand_id
1 'polypeptide(L)' 'MPEKLHPKIDNGLPRQKADFAGGTLVCACTSNSVKVKVKGQIAHNHACGCTKCWKPEGALFS' A
#
# COMPACT_ATOMS: atom_id res chain seq x y z
N MET A 1 23.20 -0.86 8.73
CA MET A 1 22.40 -1.03 7.49
C MET A 1 21.07 -0.34 7.77
N PRO A 2 20.58 0.58 6.92
CA PRO A 2 19.32 1.25 7.21
C PRO A 2 18.20 0.20 7.30
N GLU A 3 17.43 0.22 8.38
CA GLU A 3 16.26 -0.66 8.53
C GLU A 3 15.28 -0.42 7.37
N LYS A 4 14.83 -1.50 6.72
CA LYS A 4 13.78 -1.46 5.70
C LYS A 4 12.43 -1.28 6.40
N LEU A 5 11.71 -0.20 6.09
CA LEU A 5 10.44 0.13 6.74
C LEU A 5 9.27 -0.52 6.01
N HIS A 6 9.18 -0.25 4.71
CA HIS A 6 8.13 -0.77 3.83
C HIS A 6 8.56 -0.59 2.35
N PRO A 7 8.37 -1.59 1.48
CA PRO A 7 8.87 -1.56 0.10
C PRO A 7 8.39 -0.37 -0.75
N LYS A 8 7.26 0.26 -0.37
CA LYS A 8 6.74 1.46 -1.06
C LYS A 8 7.39 2.77 -0.65
N ILE A 9 8.16 2.81 0.44
CA ILE A 9 8.78 4.05 0.96
C ILE A 9 10.30 3.92 1.10
N ASP A 10 10.84 2.70 1.10
CA ASP A 10 12.28 2.44 1.24
C ASP A 10 13.15 3.14 0.19
N ASN A 11 12.57 3.56 -0.93
CA ASN A 11 13.25 4.28 -2.02
C ASN A 11 12.64 5.67 -2.27
N GLY A 12 11.96 6.25 -1.27
CA GLY A 12 11.26 7.53 -1.36
C GLY A 12 9.78 7.42 -1.75
N LEU A 13 9.05 8.53 -1.60
CA LEU A 13 7.62 8.61 -1.85
C LEU A 13 7.31 9.27 -3.21
N PRO A 14 6.51 8.63 -4.08
CA PRO A 14 6.11 9.25 -5.34
C PRO A 14 5.09 10.37 -5.13
N ARG A 15 5.11 11.40 -5.99
CA ARG A 15 4.05 12.41 -6.04
C ARG A 15 2.74 11.79 -6.49
N GLN A 16 1.66 12.14 -5.82
CA GLN A 16 0.31 11.74 -6.20
C GLN A 16 -0.23 12.66 -7.29
N LYS A 17 -1.09 12.12 -8.16
CA LYS A 17 -1.81 12.90 -9.17
C LYS A 17 -3.08 13.50 -8.56
N ALA A 18 -3.31 14.79 -8.79
CA ALA A 18 -4.46 15.50 -8.25
C ALA A 18 -5.82 15.00 -8.81
N ASP A 19 -5.81 14.47 -10.02
CA ASP A 19 -6.98 14.00 -10.77
C ASP A 19 -7.20 12.48 -10.70
N PHE A 20 -6.50 11.78 -9.80
CA PHE A 20 -6.67 10.34 -9.66
C PHE A 20 -8.07 9.98 -9.12
N ALA A 21 -8.85 9.29 -9.94
CA ALA A 21 -10.25 8.95 -9.67
C ALA A 21 -10.46 7.58 -8.98
N GLY A 22 -9.39 6.92 -8.54
CA GLY A 22 -9.43 5.60 -7.92
C GLY A 22 -8.89 4.49 -8.82
N GLY A 23 -9.13 3.24 -8.42
CA GLY A 23 -8.55 2.07 -9.08
C GLY A 23 -9.11 0.74 -8.58
N THR A 24 -8.42 -0.35 -8.89
CA THR A 24 -8.77 -1.69 -8.43
C THR A 24 -7.60 -2.30 -7.67
N LEU A 25 -7.85 -2.70 -6.42
CA LEU A 25 -6.93 -3.49 -5.61
C LEU A 25 -7.12 -4.97 -5.93
N VAL A 26 -6.01 -5.71 -5.97
CA VAL A 26 -6.00 -7.14 -6.28
C VAL A 26 -5.13 -7.85 -5.25
N CYS A 27 -5.61 -8.97 -4.71
CA CYS A 27 -4.80 -9.79 -3.79
C CYS A 27 -3.69 -10.57 -4.51
N ALA A 28 -2.80 -11.22 -3.76
CA ALA A 28 -1.63 -11.92 -4.31
C ALA A 28 -1.92 -13.34 -4.86
N CYS A 29 -3.17 -13.80 -4.89
CA CYS A 29 -3.50 -15.12 -5.42
C CYS A 29 -3.22 -15.20 -6.93
N THR A 30 -2.60 -16.29 -7.39
CA THR A 30 -2.27 -16.52 -8.81
C THR A 30 -3.48 -16.88 -9.67
N SER A 31 -4.54 -17.44 -9.06
CA SER A 31 -5.82 -17.76 -9.69
C SER A 31 -6.98 -17.29 -8.81
N ASN A 32 -8.11 -16.90 -9.43
CA ASN A 32 -9.33 -16.47 -8.74
C ASN A 32 -9.09 -15.33 -7.72
N SER A 33 -8.32 -14.32 -8.10
CA SER A 33 -7.95 -13.22 -7.22
C SER A 33 -9.15 -12.38 -6.79
N VAL A 34 -9.15 -11.98 -5.51
CA VAL A 34 -10.07 -10.99 -4.98
C VAL A 34 -9.75 -9.64 -5.60
N LYS A 35 -10.77 -8.97 -6.14
CA LYS A 35 -10.68 -7.65 -6.77
C LYS A 35 -11.64 -6.69 -6.11
N VAL A 36 -11.13 -5.55 -5.66
CA VAL A 36 -11.93 -4.51 -4.99
C VAL A 36 -11.77 -3.19 -5.74
N LYS A 37 -12.88 -2.63 -6.22
CA LYS A 37 -12.89 -1.31 -6.85
C LYS A 37 -13.00 -0.23 -5.77
N VAL A 38 -12.01 0.66 -5.72
CA VAL A 38 -12.03 1.86 -4.88
C VAL A 38 -12.36 3.04 -5.79
N LYS A 39 -13.47 3.73 -5.50
CA LYS A 39 -13.91 4.91 -6.23
C LYS A 39 -13.43 6.16 -5.48
N GLY A 40 -12.58 6.97 -6.12
CA GLY A 40 -12.03 8.20 -5.54
C GLY A 40 -10.57 8.08 -5.08
N GLN A 41 -10.03 9.23 -4.67
CA GLN A 41 -8.65 9.39 -4.19
C GLN A 41 -8.49 8.87 -2.74
N ILE A 42 -7.26 8.52 -2.36
CA ILE A 42 -6.88 8.16 -1.00
C ILE A 42 -6.41 9.41 -0.23
N ALA A 43 -7.06 9.71 0.89
CA ALA A 43 -6.60 10.69 1.86
C ALA A 43 -5.86 10.01 3.02
N HIS A 44 -4.92 10.71 3.65
CA HIS A 44 -4.22 10.27 4.87
C HIS A 44 -3.44 8.95 4.75
N ASN A 45 -2.84 8.68 3.58
CA ASN A 45 -1.94 7.53 3.42
C ASN A 45 -0.71 7.69 4.33
N HIS A 46 -0.40 6.69 5.15
CA HIS A 46 0.69 6.74 6.13
C HIS A 46 1.25 5.35 6.42
N ALA A 47 2.50 5.30 6.87
CA ALA A 47 3.10 4.10 7.42
C ALA A 47 2.52 3.84 8.82
N CYS A 48 2.04 2.62 9.10
CA CYS A 48 1.44 2.28 10.40
C CYS A 48 2.16 1.12 11.10
N GLY A 49 2.66 1.36 12.31
CA GLY A 49 3.41 0.38 13.10
C GLY A 49 2.56 -0.53 14.00
N CYS A 50 1.22 -0.40 13.98
CA CYS A 50 0.38 -1.20 14.87
C CYS A 50 0.40 -2.69 14.49
N THR A 51 0.14 -3.57 15.46
CA THR A 51 0.17 -5.03 15.24
C THR A 51 -1.05 -5.58 14.50
N LYS A 52 -2.10 -4.77 14.32
CA LYS A 52 -3.38 -5.20 13.76
C LYS A 52 -3.50 -5.03 12.24
N CYS A 53 -2.75 -4.08 11.66
CA CYS A 53 -2.73 -3.86 10.21
C CYS A 53 -1.83 -4.89 9.51
N TRP A 54 -2.29 -5.35 8.35
CA TRP A 54 -1.54 -6.25 7.47
C TRP A 54 -0.23 -5.60 7.01
N LYS A 55 0.85 -6.39 6.91
CA LYS A 55 2.15 -5.94 6.38
C LYS A 55 2.61 -6.95 5.33
N PRO A 56 3.24 -6.50 4.24
CA PRO A 56 3.93 -7.43 3.36
C PRO A 56 5.08 -8.11 4.10
N GLU A 57 5.47 -9.29 3.62
CA GLU A 57 6.56 -10.06 4.21
C GLU A 57 7.85 -9.21 4.28
N GLY A 58 8.50 -9.22 5.44
CA GLY A 58 9.73 -8.46 5.71
C GLY A 58 9.56 -6.97 6.00
N ALA A 59 8.34 -6.41 5.99
CA ALA A 59 8.12 -5.00 6.34
C ALA A 59 7.82 -4.79 7.83
N LEU A 60 8.39 -3.71 8.39
CA LEU A 60 8.14 -3.29 9.78
C LEU A 60 6.84 -2.49 9.92
N PHE A 61 6.48 -1.74 8.87
CA PHE A 61 5.26 -0.93 8.82
C PHE A 61 4.28 -1.47 7.77
N SER A 62 3.00 -1.22 8.00
CA SER A 62 1.94 -1.34 6.98
C SER A 62 1.94 -0.12 6.08
#